data_AF-A0A9X1WNN4-F1
#
_entry.id   AF-A0A9X1WNN4-F1
#
_cell.length_a   1.000
_cell.length_b   1.000
_cell.length_c   1.000
_cell.angle_alpha   90.00
_cell.angle_beta   90.00
_cell.angle_gamma   90.00
#
_symmetry.space_group_name_H-M   'P 1'
#
loop_
_entity.id
_entity.type
_entity.pdbx_description
1 polymer ?
#
loop_
_entity_poly.entity_id
_entity_poly.type
_entity_poly.pdbx_seq_one_letter_code
_entity_poly.pdbx_strand_id
1 'polypeptide(L)'
;MTGLSRYEALETAKTAIALGKIDEALTILSSPTTHEYNELVYTMYMQGYREQALLRISEMEQLPLYDRSQVSLELCFIAAEIQYDAGNYEEAASIFEAIYHTDPNHSAARFGAASSYLQRTRESLTAKLESSVVGSEVFIRIEHYLNNISHALQILNVTHWHTEWTPAQQRNHSAATTVLFH
;
A
#
# COMPACT_ATOMS: atom_id res chain seq x y z
N MET A 1 -28.27 -25.29 -15.21
CA MET A 1 -26.84 -25.08 -14.91
C MET A 1 -26.76 -24.70 -13.44
N THR A 2 -26.23 -25.57 -12.60
CA THR A 2 -25.98 -25.25 -11.19
C THR A 2 -24.94 -24.14 -11.15
N GLY A 3 -25.32 -22.96 -10.65
CA GLY A 3 -24.38 -21.85 -10.48
C GLY A 3 -23.23 -22.27 -9.56
N LEU A 4 -22.05 -21.66 -9.76
CA LEU A 4 -20.92 -21.83 -8.86
C LEU A 4 -21.35 -21.49 -7.42
N SER A 5 -20.83 -22.22 -6.44
CA SER A 5 -20.90 -21.76 -5.05
C SER A 5 -20.12 -20.45 -4.90
N ARG A 6 -20.41 -19.67 -3.85
CA ARG A 6 -19.70 -18.39 -3.60
C ARG A 6 -18.19 -18.58 -3.49
N TYR A 7 -17.78 -19.66 -2.82
CA TYR A 7 -16.37 -20.02 -2.69
C TYR A 7 -15.74 -20.31 -4.05
N GLU A 8 -16.37 -21.16 -4.87
CA GLU A 8 -15.86 -21.47 -6.21
C GLU A 8 -15.83 -20.22 -7.11
N ALA A 9 -16.82 -19.33 -6.99
CA ALA A 9 -16.84 -18.06 -7.71
C ALA A 9 -15.67 -17.15 -7.30
N LEU A 10 -15.38 -17.03 -6.01
CA LEU A 10 -14.24 -16.26 -5.51
C LEU A 10 -12.91 -16.82 -6.01
N GLU A 11 -12.68 -18.13 -5.88
CA GLU A 11 -11.43 -18.75 -6.33
C GLU A 11 -11.26 -18.67 -7.86
N THR A 12 -12.36 -18.77 -8.61
CA THR A 12 -12.35 -18.56 -10.07
C THR A 12 -12.00 -17.12 -10.41
N ALA A 13 -12.57 -16.14 -9.70
CA ALA A 13 -12.27 -14.72 -9.90
C ALA A 13 -10.81 -14.38 -9.57
N LYS A 14 -10.26 -14.91 -8.47
CA LYS A 14 -8.84 -14.76 -8.11
C LYS A 14 -7.92 -15.34 -9.19
N THR A 15 -8.27 -16.50 -9.72
CA THR A 15 -7.54 -17.13 -10.84
C THR A 15 -7.61 -16.26 -12.09
N ALA A 16 -8.78 -15.69 -12.42
CA ALA A 16 -8.92 -14.78 -13.54
C ALA A 16 -8.03 -13.53 -13.40
N ILE A 17 -7.92 -12.94 -12.19
CA ILE A 17 -6.97 -11.85 -11.90
C ILE A 17 -5.53 -12.30 -12.17
N ALA A 18 -5.12 -13.48 -11.67
CA ALA A 18 -3.78 -14.01 -11.89
C ALA A 18 -3.46 -14.23 -13.39
N LEU A 19 -4.47 -14.47 -14.21
CA LEU A 19 -4.36 -14.59 -15.67
C LEU A 19 -4.48 -13.24 -16.41
N GLY A 20 -4.62 -12.12 -15.69
CA GLY A 20 -4.76 -10.77 -16.25
C GLY A 20 -6.15 -10.43 -16.80
N LYS A 21 -7.16 -11.22 -16.45
CA LYS A 21 -8.55 -11.05 -16.87
C LYS A 21 -9.37 -10.39 -15.77
N ILE A 22 -9.03 -9.15 -15.44
CA ILE A 22 -9.64 -8.41 -14.32
C ILE A 22 -11.15 -8.20 -14.52
N ASP A 23 -11.57 -7.82 -15.73
CA ASP A 23 -12.99 -7.60 -16.03
C ASP A 23 -13.80 -8.90 -15.88
N GLU A 24 -13.26 -10.03 -16.36
CA GLU A 24 -13.90 -11.35 -16.18
C GLU A 24 -14.04 -11.68 -14.68
N ALA A 25 -13.01 -11.42 -13.87
CA ALA A 25 -13.07 -11.63 -12.42
C ALA A 25 -14.22 -10.85 -11.75
N LEU A 26 -14.42 -9.59 -12.17
CA LEU A 26 -15.50 -8.74 -11.66
C LEU A 26 -16.88 -9.19 -12.16
N THR A 27 -16.97 -9.75 -13.37
CA THR A 27 -18.24 -10.32 -13.85
C THR A 27 -18.62 -11.61 -13.12
N ILE A 28 -17.63 -12.44 -12.73
CA ILE A 28 -17.85 -13.66 -11.96
C ILE A 28 -18.43 -13.34 -10.58
N LEU A 29 -17.95 -12.26 -9.96
CA LEU A 29 -18.45 -11.74 -8.68
C LEU A 29 -19.18 -10.40 -8.87
N SER A 30 -20.34 -10.43 -9.53
CA SER A 30 -21.12 -9.22 -9.82
C SER A 30 -21.71 -8.50 -8.60
N SER A 31 -21.81 -9.19 -7.46
CA SER A 31 -22.32 -8.63 -6.19
C SER A 31 -21.54 -9.24 -5.00
N PRO A 32 -20.27 -8.86 -4.82
CA PRO A 32 -19.42 -9.43 -3.79
C PRO A 32 -19.87 -8.96 -2.41
N THR A 33 -19.69 -9.82 -1.41
CA THR A 33 -19.66 -9.39 -0.01
C THR A 33 -18.43 -8.53 0.26
N THR A 34 -18.42 -7.78 1.37
CA THR A 34 -17.24 -7.01 1.78
C THR A 34 -15.98 -7.87 1.85
N HIS A 35 -16.07 -9.08 2.41
CA HIS A 35 -14.94 -9.99 2.50
C HIS A 35 -14.40 -10.41 1.13
N GLU A 36 -15.28 -10.85 0.21
CA GLU A 36 -14.88 -11.21 -1.15
C GLU A 36 -14.32 -10.01 -1.93
N TYR A 37 -14.87 -8.82 -1.73
CA TYR A 37 -14.36 -7.61 -2.35
C TYR A 37 -12.93 -7.30 -1.86
N ASN A 38 -12.69 -7.37 -0.55
CA ASN A 38 -11.35 -7.16 0.02
C ASN A 38 -10.35 -8.21 -0.50
N GLU A 39 -10.77 -9.48 -0.62
CA GLU A 39 -9.97 -10.57 -1.21
C GLU A 39 -9.61 -10.30 -2.69
N LEU A 40 -10.52 -9.75 -3.48
CA LEU A 40 -10.24 -9.37 -4.87
C LEU A 40 -9.23 -8.22 -4.93
N VAL A 41 -9.39 -7.19 -4.11
CA VAL A 41 -8.45 -6.05 -4.07
C VAL A 41 -7.06 -6.51 -3.64
N TYR A 42 -6.99 -7.32 -2.59
CA TYR A 42 -5.75 -7.96 -2.15
C TYR A 42 -5.10 -8.75 -3.30
N THR A 43 -5.88 -9.57 -3.99
CA THR A 43 -5.37 -10.38 -5.12
C THR A 43 -4.87 -9.51 -6.27
N MET A 44 -5.58 -8.42 -6.62
CA MET A 44 -5.14 -7.47 -7.64
C MET A 44 -3.78 -6.87 -7.26
N TYR A 45 -3.65 -6.39 -6.03
CA TYR A 45 -2.40 -5.82 -5.53
C TYR A 45 -1.27 -6.84 -5.57
N MET A 46 -1.48 -8.05 -5.02
CA MET A 46 -0.45 -9.10 -5.01
C MET A 46 -0.03 -9.57 -6.41
N GLN A 47 -0.85 -9.37 -7.43
CA GLN A 47 -0.50 -9.65 -8.83
C GLN A 47 0.17 -8.45 -9.54
N GLY A 48 0.34 -7.31 -8.87
CA GLY A 48 0.93 -6.09 -9.43
C GLY A 48 -0.07 -5.18 -10.15
N TYR A 49 -1.37 -5.42 -10.07
CA TYR A 49 -2.39 -4.53 -10.62
C TYR A 49 -2.69 -3.38 -9.65
N ARG A 50 -1.65 -2.57 -9.35
CA ARG A 50 -1.68 -1.55 -8.31
C ARG A 50 -2.70 -0.45 -8.56
N GLU A 51 -2.81 0.03 -9.80
CA GLU A 51 -3.76 1.07 -10.16
C GLU A 51 -5.21 0.58 -10.01
N GLN A 52 -5.47 -0.67 -10.39
CA GLN A 52 -6.78 -1.29 -10.23
C GLN A 52 -7.11 -1.52 -8.75
N ALA A 53 -6.13 -1.99 -7.95
CA ALA A 53 -6.31 -2.10 -6.51
C ALA A 53 -6.59 -0.74 -5.86
N LEU A 54 -5.83 0.30 -6.22
CA LEU A 54 -6.03 1.67 -5.75
C LEU A 54 -7.42 2.20 -6.14
N LEU A 55 -7.83 2.03 -7.39
CA LEU A 55 -9.17 2.43 -7.84
C LEU A 55 -10.25 1.80 -6.95
N ARG A 56 -10.14 0.49 -6.70
CA ARG A 56 -11.11 -0.25 -5.88
C ARG A 56 -11.09 0.16 -4.41
N ILE A 57 -9.92 0.52 -3.87
CA ILE A 57 -9.79 1.11 -2.52
C ILE A 57 -10.45 2.48 -2.46
N SER A 58 -10.25 3.33 -3.49
CA SER A 58 -10.82 4.67 -3.54
C SER A 58 -12.35 4.70 -3.68
N GLU A 59 -12.93 3.62 -4.22
CA GLU A 59 -14.38 3.42 -4.32
C GLU A 59 -15.02 2.98 -2.99
N MET A 60 -14.21 2.56 -2.01
CA MET A 60 -14.72 2.22 -0.67
C MET A 60 -15.14 3.48 0.06
N GLU A 61 -16.31 3.45 0.68
CA GLU A 61 -16.75 4.55 1.55
C GLU A 61 -15.80 4.72 2.75
N GLN A 62 -15.34 3.60 3.32
CA GLN A 62 -14.42 3.56 4.46
C GLN A 62 -13.52 2.32 4.38
N LEU A 63 -12.26 2.50 4.78
CA LEU A 63 -11.35 1.38 5.00
C LEU A 63 -11.79 0.56 6.23
N PRO A 64 -11.61 -0.77 6.22
CA PRO A 64 -12.02 -1.64 7.33
C PRO A 64 -11.01 -1.63 8.49
N LEU A 65 -10.62 -0.44 8.98
CA LEU A 65 -9.55 -0.20 9.95
C LEU A 65 -9.72 -0.94 11.30
N TYR A 66 -10.96 -1.26 11.66
CA TYR A 66 -11.32 -1.91 12.94
C TYR A 66 -11.77 -3.36 12.78
N ASP A 67 -11.76 -3.90 11.55
CA ASP A 67 -12.01 -5.31 11.33
C ASP A 67 -10.73 -6.11 11.61
N ARG A 68 -10.87 -7.15 12.43
CA ARG A 68 -9.78 -8.04 12.84
C ARG A 68 -9.53 -9.18 11.86
N SER A 69 -10.31 -9.27 10.78
CA SER A 69 -10.03 -10.26 9.74
C SER A 69 -8.69 -9.97 9.06
N GLN A 70 -7.91 -11.02 8.80
CA GLN A 70 -6.58 -10.88 8.19
C GLN A 70 -6.65 -10.08 6.90
N VAL A 71 -7.61 -10.40 6.03
CA VAL A 71 -7.80 -9.72 4.73
C VAL A 71 -8.07 -8.23 4.90
N SER A 72 -8.84 -7.82 5.90
CA SER A 72 -9.08 -6.40 6.16
C SER A 72 -7.83 -5.68 6.65
N LEU A 73 -7.00 -6.33 7.47
CA LEU A 73 -5.70 -5.78 7.88
C LEU A 73 -4.75 -5.66 6.69
N GLU A 74 -4.65 -6.69 5.85
CA GLU A 74 -3.84 -6.66 4.61
C GLU A 74 -4.31 -5.55 3.67
N LEU A 75 -5.62 -5.37 3.51
CA LEU A 75 -6.18 -4.30 2.70
C LEU A 75 -5.81 -2.91 3.23
N CYS A 76 -5.91 -2.71 4.55
CA CYS A 76 -5.48 -1.47 5.18
C CYS A 76 -3.97 -1.26 5.00
N PHE A 77 -3.18 -2.33 5.08
CA PHE A 77 -1.74 -2.29 4.83
C PHE A 77 -1.43 -1.82 3.41
N ILE A 78 -2.10 -2.41 2.42
CA ILE A 78 -2.01 -2.01 1.01
C ILE A 78 -2.36 -0.54 0.82
N ALA A 79 -3.47 -0.08 1.44
CA ALA A 79 -3.86 1.32 1.36
C ALA A 79 -2.77 2.25 1.93
N ALA A 80 -2.18 1.88 3.07
CA ALA A 80 -1.10 2.64 3.68
C ALA A 80 0.17 2.66 2.82
N GLU A 81 0.57 1.52 2.22
CA GLU A 81 1.70 1.45 1.30
C GLU A 81 1.49 2.33 0.07
N ILE A 82 0.29 2.33 -0.51
CA ILE A 82 -0.03 3.17 -1.66
C ILE A 82 0.09 4.66 -1.29
N GLN A 83 -0.37 5.07 -0.11
CA GLN A 83 -0.21 6.45 0.37
C GLN A 83 1.25 6.79 0.63
N TYR A 84 2.02 5.87 1.23
CA TYR A 84 3.45 6.05 1.47
C TYR A 84 4.21 6.29 0.16
N ASP A 85 3.96 5.47 -0.85
CA ASP A 85 4.58 5.58 -2.17
C ASP A 85 4.16 6.84 -2.93
N ALA A 86 2.95 7.36 -2.66
CA ALA A 86 2.46 8.62 -3.21
C ALA A 86 3.07 9.86 -2.50
N GLY A 87 3.86 9.67 -1.44
CA GLY A 87 4.41 10.75 -0.62
C GLY A 87 3.43 11.30 0.43
N ASN A 88 2.25 10.70 0.57
CA ASN A 88 1.24 11.08 1.56
C ASN A 88 1.55 10.45 2.93
N TYR A 89 2.73 10.76 3.49
CA TYR A 89 3.25 10.07 4.67
C TYR A 89 2.38 10.21 5.92
N GLU A 90 1.66 11.32 6.09
CA GLU A 90 0.77 11.50 7.23
C GLU A 90 -0.41 10.52 7.20
N GLU A 91 -1.05 10.39 6.04
CA GLU A 91 -2.17 9.47 5.84
C GLU A 91 -1.68 8.02 5.99
N ALA A 92 -0.53 7.70 5.40
CA ALA A 92 0.08 6.37 5.54
C ALA A 92 0.35 6.02 7.01
N ALA A 93 0.93 6.95 7.78
CA ALA A 93 1.19 6.73 9.21
C ALA A 93 -0.11 6.47 10.00
N SER A 94 -1.16 7.26 9.75
CA SER A 94 -2.46 7.09 10.39
C SER A 94 -3.06 5.70 10.15
N ILE A 95 -3.02 5.21 8.91
CA ILE A 95 -3.53 3.88 8.57
C ILE A 95 -2.68 2.78 9.21
N PHE A 96 -1.35 2.88 9.16
CA PHE A 96 -0.46 1.91 9.80
C PHE A 96 -0.65 1.85 11.32
N GLU A 97 -0.86 3.00 11.96
CA GLU A 97 -1.18 3.05 13.39
C GLU A 97 -2.52 2.38 13.69
N ALA A 98 -3.54 2.59 12.87
CA ALA A 98 -4.84 1.94 13.04
C ALA A 98 -4.71 0.39 12.96
N ILE A 99 -3.90 -0.12 12.04
CA ILE A 99 -3.57 -1.56 11.96
C ILE A 99 -2.93 -2.03 13.27
N TYR A 100 -1.94 -1.29 13.78
CA TYR A 100 -1.27 -1.62 15.04
C TYR A 100 -2.22 -1.59 16.26
N HIS A 101 -3.20 -0.68 16.29
CA HIS A 101 -4.20 -0.65 17.36
C HIS A 101 -5.14 -1.87 17.30
N THR A 102 -5.43 -2.38 16.11
CA THR A 102 -6.29 -3.56 15.89
C THR A 102 -5.54 -4.87 16.11
N ASP A 103 -4.32 -5.00 15.57
CA ASP A 103 -3.38 -6.09 15.82
C ASP A 103 -2.00 -5.55 16.24
N PRO A 104 -1.72 -5.53 17.56
CA PRO A 104 -0.43 -5.11 18.06
C PRO A 104 0.73 -5.92 17.48
N ASN A 105 0.54 -7.18 17.08
CA ASN A 105 1.63 -8.03 16.58
C ASN A 105 1.99 -7.79 15.10
N HIS A 106 1.28 -6.88 14.42
CA HIS A 106 1.53 -6.54 13.02
C HIS A 106 2.82 -5.71 12.84
N SER A 107 3.97 -6.39 12.95
CA SER A 107 5.30 -5.75 12.94
C SER A 107 5.57 -4.89 11.70
N ALA A 108 5.14 -5.34 10.52
CA ALA A 108 5.29 -4.59 9.27
C ALA A 108 4.60 -3.21 9.33
N ALA A 109 3.44 -3.11 10.00
CA ALA A 109 2.71 -1.85 10.11
C ALA A 109 3.44 -0.88 11.03
N ARG A 110 4.07 -1.38 12.11
CA ARG A 110 4.91 -0.55 12.98
C ARG A 110 6.12 0.02 12.21
N PHE A 111 6.75 -0.79 11.37
CA PHE A 111 7.87 -0.33 10.52
C PHE A 111 7.40 0.64 9.43
N GLY A 112 6.22 0.42 8.86
CA GLY A 112 5.58 1.36 7.93
C GLY A 112 5.31 2.72 8.57
N ALA A 113 4.68 2.75 9.76
CA ALA A 113 4.43 3.98 10.50
C ALA A 113 5.74 4.74 10.83
N ALA A 114 6.76 4.01 11.32
CA ALA A 114 8.07 4.60 11.61
C ALA A 114 8.72 5.18 10.34
N SER A 115 8.64 4.47 9.21
CA SER A 115 9.14 4.94 7.92
C SER A 115 8.41 6.21 7.48
N SER A 116 7.08 6.24 7.57
CA SER A 116 6.25 7.41 7.25
C SER A 116 6.66 8.65 8.05
N TYR A 117 6.82 8.53 9.38
CA TYR A 117 7.24 9.65 10.21
C TYR A 117 8.67 10.14 9.90
N LEU A 118 9.58 9.22 9.60
CA LEU A 118 10.95 9.56 9.19
C LEU A 118 10.94 10.31 7.85
N GLN A 119 10.14 9.87 6.88
CA GLN A 119 10.02 10.53 5.58
C GLN A 119 9.43 11.94 5.72
N ARG A 120 8.32 12.10 6.46
CA ARG A 120 7.74 13.42 6.75
C ARG A 120 8.73 14.36 7.42
N THR A 121 9.51 13.84 8.38
CA THR A 121 10.56 14.61 9.06
C THR A 121 11.66 15.00 8.08
N ARG A 122 12.07 14.09 7.19
CA ARG A 122 13.05 14.35 6.14
C ARG A 122 12.60 15.46 5.20
N GLU A 123 11.35 15.45 4.75
CA GLU A 123 10.78 16.51 3.90
C GLU A 123 10.80 17.86 4.60
N SER A 124 10.34 17.91 5.86
CA SER A 124 10.34 19.14 6.66
C SER A 124 11.76 19.70 6.86
N LEU A 125 12.74 18.83 7.12
CA LEU A 125 14.14 19.22 7.29
C LEU A 125 14.77 19.65 5.97
N THR A 126 14.45 18.99 4.86
CA THR A 126 14.95 19.36 3.52
C THR A 126 14.46 20.75 3.13
N ALA A 127 13.16 21.02 3.30
CA ALA A 127 12.60 22.37 3.06
C ALA A 127 13.27 23.45 3.94
N LYS A 128 13.59 23.13 5.20
CA LYS A 128 14.34 24.03 6.07
C LYS A 128 15.79 24.23 5.60
N LEU A 129 16.44 23.18 5.12
CA LEU A 129 17.82 23.24 4.62
C LEU A 129 17.92 24.19 3.41
N GLU A 130 16.95 24.13 2.49
CA GLU A 130 16.89 25.00 1.31
C GLU A 130 16.85 26.49 1.66
N SER A 131 16.22 26.83 2.78
CA SER A 131 16.14 28.22 3.30
C SER A 131 17.31 28.62 4.22
N SER A 132 18.21 27.69 4.56
CA SER A 132 19.28 27.91 5.53
C SER A 132 20.55 28.46 4.88
N VAL A 133 21.30 29.29 5.61
CA VAL A 133 22.62 29.75 5.17
C VAL A 133 23.60 28.58 5.23
N VAL A 134 24.20 28.25 4.09
CA VAL A 134 25.20 27.18 3.96
C VAL A 134 26.35 27.39 4.94
N GLY A 135 26.73 26.34 5.66
CA GLY A 135 27.81 26.36 6.65
C GLY A 135 27.44 26.98 8.00
N SER A 136 26.20 27.45 8.19
CA SER A 136 25.72 27.83 9.52
C SER A 136 25.60 26.62 10.45
N GLU A 137 25.60 26.85 11.76
CA GLU A 137 25.39 25.77 12.75
C GLU A 137 24.06 25.03 12.52
N VAL A 138 23.01 25.78 12.15
CA VAL A 138 21.71 25.21 11.82
C VAL A 138 21.79 24.31 10.58
N PHE A 139 22.51 24.74 9.54
CA PHE A 139 22.72 23.95 8.33
C PHE A 139 23.42 22.62 8.65
N ILE A 140 24.55 22.67 9.36
CA ILE A 140 25.32 21.47 9.75
C ILE A 140 24.47 20.51 10.59
N ARG A 141 23.66 21.05 11.50
CA ARG A 141 22.78 20.24 12.35
C ARG A 141 21.66 19.56 11.53
N ILE A 142 21.06 20.28 10.58
CA ILE A 142 20.03 19.71 9.69
C ILE A 142 20.64 18.60 8.82
N GLU A 143 21.81 18.80 8.22
CA GLU A 143 22.50 17.75 7.46
C GLU A 143 22.77 16.51 8.30
N HIS A 144 23.21 16.69 9.55
CA HIS A 144 23.42 15.57 10.47
C HIS A 144 22.13 14.78 10.72
N TYR A 145 21.00 15.46 10.95
CA TYR A 145 19.72 14.78 11.13
C TYR A 145 19.24 14.07 9.86
N LEU A 146 19.41 14.67 8.69
CA LEU A 146 19.06 14.04 7.41
C LEU A 146 19.88 12.76 7.17
N ASN A 147 21.17 12.76 7.53
CA ASN A 147 22.02 11.57 7.47
C ASN A 147 21.52 10.47 8.44
N ASN A 148 21.20 10.83 9.68
CA ASN A 148 20.67 9.87 10.65
C ASN A 148 19.32 9.28 10.22
N ILE A 149 18.43 10.10 9.67
CA ILE A 149 17.14 9.64 9.11
C ILE A 149 17.38 8.68 7.94
N SER A 150 18.34 8.99 7.06
CA SER A 150 18.67 8.13 5.92
C SER A 150 19.17 6.75 6.37
N HIS A 151 20.03 6.71 7.41
CA HIS A 151 20.44 5.44 8.02
C HIS A 151 19.28 4.68 8.66
N ALA A 152 18.39 5.37 9.38
CA ALA A 152 17.22 4.74 9.99
C ALA A 152 16.28 4.13 8.93
N LEU A 153 16.01 4.85 7.85
CA LEU A 153 15.23 4.35 6.72
C LEU A 153 15.89 3.12 6.07
N GLN A 154 17.22 3.11 5.92
CA GLN A 154 17.94 1.95 5.40
C GLN A 154 17.77 0.72 6.30
N ILE A 155 17.84 0.89 7.62
CA ILE A 155 17.62 -0.20 8.59
C ILE A 155 16.19 -0.73 8.49
N LEU A 156 15.20 0.17 8.37
CA LEU A 156 13.80 -0.23 8.20
C LEU A 156 13.59 -0.99 6.89
N ASN A 157 14.22 -0.59 5.78
CA ASN A 157 14.06 -1.31 4.51
C ASN A 157 14.54 -2.77 4.56
N VAL A 158 15.53 -3.09 5.40
CA VAL A 158 16.00 -4.48 5.60
C VAL A 158 14.95 -5.37 6.28
N THR A 159 13.92 -4.79 6.93
CA THR A 159 12.84 -5.59 7.53
C THR A 159 11.84 -6.12 6.50
N HIS A 160 11.97 -5.73 5.23
CA HIS A 160 11.04 -6.07 4.15
C HIS A 160 9.59 -5.75 4.51
N TRP A 161 9.37 -4.64 5.23
CA TRP A 161 8.01 -4.19 5.56
C TRP A 161 7.25 -3.71 4.31
N HIS A 162 7.96 -3.19 3.32
CA HIS A 162 7.38 -2.67 2.08
C HIS A 162 7.42 -3.71 0.96
N THR A 163 6.39 -3.72 0.12
CA THR A 163 6.19 -4.71 -0.94
C THR A 163 7.27 -4.60 -2.02
N GLU A 164 8.05 -5.67 -2.18
CA GLU A 164 9.02 -5.81 -3.26
C GLU A 164 8.41 -6.49 -4.49
N TRP A 165 8.35 -5.77 -5.61
CA TRP A 165 7.72 -6.25 -6.83
C TRP A 165 8.68 -7.08 -7.69
N THR A 166 8.27 -8.29 -8.06
CA THR A 166 8.97 -9.10 -9.06
C THR A 166 8.89 -8.47 -10.46
N PRO A 167 9.80 -8.81 -11.39
CA PRO A 167 9.72 -8.34 -12.77
C PRO A 167 8.41 -8.68 -13.48
N ALA A 168 7.72 -9.74 -13.06
CA ALA A 168 6.41 -10.10 -13.60
C ALA A 168 5.31 -9.14 -13.11
N GLN A 169 5.26 -8.87 -11.80
CA GLN A 169 4.31 -7.91 -11.23
C GLN A 169 4.55 -6.49 -11.75
N GLN A 170 5.81 -6.07 -11.90
CA GLN A 170 6.15 -4.75 -12.45
C GLN A 170 5.60 -4.51 -13.87
N ARG A 171 5.46 -5.56 -14.69
CA ARG A 171 4.81 -5.43 -16.02
C ARG A 171 3.32 -5.13 -15.90
N ASN A 172 2.67 -5.64 -14.86
CA ASN A 172 1.26 -5.39 -14.61
C ASN A 172 1.01 -3.94 -14.15
N HIS A 173 2.03 -3.27 -13.59
CA HIS A 173 1.96 -1.83 -13.26
C HIS A 173 1.75 -0.98 -14.53
N SER A 174 2.45 -1.33 -15.62
CA SER A 174 2.51 -0.54 -16.87
C SER A 174 1.46 -0.95 -17.91
N ALA A 175 1.00 -2.21 -17.87
CA ALA A 175 -0.11 -2.68 -18.71
C ALA A 175 -1.40 -1.87 -18.48
N ALA A 176 -1.61 -1.36 -17.25
CA ALA A 176 -2.75 -0.51 -16.90
C ALA A 176 -2.77 0.84 -17.62
N THR A 177 -1.59 1.44 -17.87
CA THR A 177 -1.49 2.75 -18.55
C THR A 177 -1.83 2.67 -20.03
N THR A 178 -1.58 1.53 -20.68
CA THR A 178 -1.78 1.38 -22.14
C THR A 178 -3.26 1.24 -22.53
N VAL A 179 -4.10 0.69 -21.64
CA VAL A 179 -5.54 0.53 -21.91
C VAL A 179 -6.31 1.85 -21.80
N LEU A 180 -5.78 2.86 -21.10
CA LEU A 180 -6.39 4.19 -20.99
C LEU A 180 -6.15 5.09 -22.22
N PHE A 181 -5.30 4.67 -23.17
CA PHE A 181 -4.98 5.44 -24.38
C PHE A 181 -5.49 4.79 -25.69
N HIS A 182 -6.39 3.81 -25.60
CA HIS A 182 -7.10 3.21 -26.73
C HIS A 182 -8.60 3.22 -26.53
#